data_AF-A0A4Y8PGM6-F1
#
_entry.id   AF-A0A4Y8PGM6-F1
#
_cell.length_a   1.000
_cell.length_b   1.000
_cell.length_c   1.000
_cell.angle_alpha   90.00
_cell.angle_beta   90.00
_cell.angle_gamma   90.00
#
_symmetry.space_group_name_H-M   'P 1'
#
loop_
_entity.id
_entity.type
_entity.pdbx_description
1 polymer ?
#
loop_
_entity_poly.entity_id
_entity_poly.type
_entity_poly.pdbx_seq_one_letter_code
_entity_poly.pdbx_strand_id
1 'polypeptide(L)'
;MSNEFGGSPEPLDDRALYRQAQAGDADARQALVEKHWNLIWHIVHRFSGRGYDPEDLFQVGAIGLLKAIERFDVDRGLKFSTYAVPLIMGEIRRHLRDDQPVRVARSLRELGLKVEQTRNQLAQQLGRDPTAQEIADKLQLDVAAITEALEAVRPLTSLNQPLETPNGS
;
A
#
# COMPACT_ATOMS: atom_id res chain seq x y z
N MET A 1 21.78 -6.41 -17.71
CA MET A 1 21.41 -6.63 -16.30
C MET A 1 21.30 -8.12 -16.09
N SER A 2 22.33 -8.72 -15.50
CA SER A 2 22.53 -10.16 -15.42
C SER A 2 21.57 -10.78 -14.39
N ASN A 3 20.94 -11.89 -14.76
CA ASN A 3 20.07 -12.67 -13.89
C ASN A 3 20.96 -13.54 -12.97
N GLU A 4 21.35 -13.02 -11.80
CA GLU A 4 22.26 -13.70 -10.85
C GLU A 4 21.59 -14.81 -10.02
N PHE A 5 20.33 -15.14 -10.30
CA PHE A 5 19.56 -16.12 -9.54
C PHE A 5 19.62 -17.55 -10.10
N GLY A 6 20.33 -17.79 -11.20
CA GLY A 6 20.63 -19.15 -11.64
C GLY A 6 21.55 -19.83 -10.61
N GLY A 7 21.15 -20.95 -10.01
CA GLY A 7 22.15 -21.70 -9.27
C GLY A 7 21.72 -23.00 -8.64
N SER A 8 22.78 -23.63 -8.13
CA SER A 8 22.87 -24.91 -7.44
C SER A 8 21.82 -25.10 -6.35
N PRO A 9 21.46 -26.37 -6.05
CA PRO A 9 20.46 -26.71 -5.04
C PRO A 9 20.81 -26.12 -3.67
N GLU A 10 19.78 -25.83 -2.86
CA GLU A 10 19.95 -25.40 -1.46
C GLU A 10 20.80 -26.42 -0.67
N PRO A 11 21.74 -25.93 0.18
CA PRO A 11 22.53 -26.77 1.07
C PRO A 11 21.69 -27.78 1.87
N LEU A 12 22.26 -28.95 2.18
CA LEU A 12 21.53 -30.03 2.87
C LEU A 12 21.05 -29.62 4.27
N ASP A 13 21.84 -28.83 5.00
CA ASP A 13 21.49 -28.31 6.33
C ASP A 13 20.23 -27.44 6.30
N ASP A 14 20.02 -26.72 5.19
CA ASP A 14 18.83 -25.88 5.01
C ASP A 14 17.58 -26.72 4.79
N ARG A 15 17.68 -27.91 4.19
CA ARG A 15 16.52 -28.78 3.95
C ARG A 15 15.91 -29.28 5.24
N ALA A 16 16.75 -29.64 6.22
CA ALA A 16 16.27 -30.03 7.55
C ALA A 16 15.53 -28.88 8.23
N LEU A 17 16.07 -27.66 8.12
CA LEU A 17 15.49 -26.46 8.69
C LEU A 17 14.10 -26.14 8.09
N TYR A 18 13.94 -26.23 6.76
CA TYR A 18 12.62 -26.09 6.11
C TYR A 18 11.63 -27.15 6.58
N ARG A 19 12.05 -28.43 6.69
CA ARG A 19 11.17 -29.51 7.16
C ARG A 19 10.70 -29.28 8.60
N GLN A 20 11.59 -28.83 9.48
CA GLN A 20 11.25 -28.47 10.87
C GLN A 20 10.24 -27.32 10.90
N ALA A 21 10.51 -26.24 10.16
CA ALA A 21 9.60 -25.09 10.07
C ALA A 21 8.20 -25.50 9.54
N GLN A 22 8.15 -26.37 8.54
CA GLN A 22 6.90 -26.91 7.97
C GLN A 22 6.18 -27.88 8.92
N ALA A 23 6.91 -28.55 9.82
CA ALA A 23 6.35 -29.36 10.90
C ALA A 23 5.84 -28.52 12.09
N GLY A 24 5.96 -27.19 12.03
CA GLY A 24 5.47 -26.27 13.06
C GLY A 24 6.51 -25.82 14.09
N ASP A 25 7.78 -26.13 13.88
CA ASP A 25 8.87 -25.62 14.71
C ASP A 25 9.00 -24.09 14.53
N ALA A 26 8.74 -23.36 15.62
CA ALA A 26 8.74 -21.90 15.62
C ALA A 26 10.15 -21.33 15.47
N ASP A 27 11.17 -21.96 16.05
CA ASP A 27 12.56 -21.50 16.00
C ASP A 27 13.15 -21.72 14.61
N ALA A 28 12.85 -22.87 13.99
CA ALA A 28 13.24 -23.13 12.61
C ALA A 28 12.59 -22.13 11.63
N ARG A 29 11.32 -21.81 11.86
CA ARG A 29 10.59 -20.81 11.05
C ARG A 29 11.17 -19.40 11.24
N GLN A 30 11.45 -19.00 12.47
CA GLN A 30 12.10 -17.74 12.82
C GLN A 30 13.46 -17.64 12.10
N ALA A 31 14.30 -18.67 12.19
CA ALA A 31 15.61 -18.71 11.55
C ALA A 31 15.53 -18.56 10.03
N LEU A 32 14.54 -19.19 9.38
CA LEU A 32 14.32 -19.04 7.94
C LEU A 32 13.83 -17.64 7.55
N VAL A 33 12.96 -17.04 8.36
CA VAL A 33 12.52 -15.65 8.15
C VAL A 33 13.71 -14.70 8.25
N GLU A 34 14.53 -14.83 9.29
CA GLU A 34 15.73 -14.01 9.49
C GLU A 34 16.73 -14.19 8.34
N LYS A 35 16.96 -15.44 7.91
CA LYS A 35 17.84 -15.77 6.78
C LYS A 35 17.41 -15.05 5.49
N HIS A 36 16.12 -14.95 5.23
CA HIS A 36 15.57 -14.36 4.01
C HIS A 36 15.06 -12.93 4.18
N TRP A 37 15.34 -12.30 5.32
CA TRP A 37 14.86 -10.95 5.63
C TRP A 37 15.21 -9.93 4.55
N ASN A 38 16.45 -9.95 4.08
CA ASN A 38 16.95 -9.04 3.05
C ASN A 38 16.34 -9.28 1.66
N LEU A 39 15.80 -10.48 1.40
CA LEU A 39 15.09 -10.76 0.15
C LEU A 39 13.84 -9.88 0.03
N ILE A 40 13.12 -9.68 1.15
CA ILE A 40 11.92 -8.84 1.17
C ILE A 40 12.30 -7.39 0.84
N TRP A 41 13.31 -6.84 1.51
CA TRP A 41 13.79 -5.47 1.24
C TRP A 41 14.22 -5.26 -0.22
N HIS A 42 14.91 -6.24 -0.81
CA HIS A 42 15.29 -6.20 -2.23
C HIS A 42 14.06 -6.14 -3.15
N ILE A 43 12.97 -6.85 -2.82
CA ILE A 43 11.73 -6.82 -3.58
C ILE A 43 10.98 -5.51 -3.35
N VAL A 44 10.85 -5.04 -2.11
CA VAL A 44 10.19 -3.78 -1.73
C VAL A 44 10.83 -2.60 -2.45
N HIS A 45 12.16 -2.59 -2.60
CA HIS A 45 12.86 -1.51 -3.28
C HIS A 45 12.40 -1.30 -4.74
N ARG A 46 11.85 -2.33 -5.40
CA ARG A 46 11.27 -2.22 -6.75
C ARG A 46 9.97 -1.40 -6.80
N PHE A 47 9.39 -1.09 -5.64
CA PHE A 47 8.17 -0.31 -5.46
C PHE A 47 8.43 1.12 -4.95
N SER A 48 9.71 1.49 -4.75
CA SER A 48 10.13 2.84 -4.35
C SER A 48 9.62 3.92 -5.30
N GLY A 49 9.38 5.12 -4.77
CA GLY A 49 8.99 6.29 -5.56
C GLY A 49 7.55 6.28 -6.09
N ARG A 50 6.72 5.33 -5.65
CA ARG A 50 5.30 5.21 -6.06
C ARG A 50 4.30 5.70 -5.01
N GLY A 51 4.78 6.36 -3.95
CA GLY A 51 3.95 6.88 -2.85
C GLY A 51 3.37 5.77 -1.96
N TYR A 52 4.11 4.68 -1.78
CA TYR A 52 3.79 3.62 -0.81
C TYR A 52 4.84 3.62 0.29
N ASP A 53 4.41 3.33 1.52
CA ASP A 53 5.31 3.15 2.63
C ASP A 53 6.11 1.85 2.47
N PRO A 54 7.45 1.90 2.38
CA PRO A 54 8.27 0.70 2.29
C PRO A 54 8.05 -0.27 3.46
N GLU A 55 7.71 0.21 4.65
CA GLU A 55 7.46 -0.64 5.83
C GLU A 55 6.16 -1.42 5.71
N ASP A 56 5.10 -0.80 5.19
CA ASP A 56 3.83 -1.49 4.89
C ASP A 56 4.04 -2.60 3.85
N LEU A 57 4.79 -2.29 2.79
CA LEU A 57 5.15 -3.27 1.75
C LEU A 57 6.02 -4.39 2.31
N PHE A 58 6.90 -4.07 3.26
CA PHE A 58 7.73 -5.05 3.93
C PHE A 58 6.88 -6.03 4.75
N GLN A 59 5.91 -5.54 5.52
CA GLN A 59 5.00 -6.38 6.31
C GLN A 59 4.20 -7.34 5.42
N VAL A 60 3.65 -6.83 4.31
CA VAL A 60 2.96 -7.67 3.31
C VAL A 60 3.91 -8.67 2.68
N GLY A 61 5.14 -8.24 2.37
CA GLY A 61 6.18 -9.10 1.85
C GLY A 61 6.58 -10.21 2.82
N ALA A 62 6.61 -9.95 4.13
CA ALA A 62 6.88 -10.93 5.18
C ALA A 62 5.79 -12.01 5.24
N ILE A 63 4.53 -11.65 5.04
CA ILE A 63 3.42 -12.61 4.90
C ILE A 63 3.67 -13.52 3.68
N GLY A 64 4.09 -12.93 2.56
CA GLY A 64 4.46 -13.69 1.36
C GLY A 64 5.63 -14.65 1.58
N LEU A 65 6.65 -14.21 2.32
CA LEU A 65 7.81 -15.02 2.69
C LEU A 65 7.39 -16.22 3.56
N LEU A 66 6.56 -15.99 4.57
CA LEU A 66 6.04 -17.03 5.44
C LEU A 66 5.30 -18.11 4.64
N LYS A 67 4.37 -17.69 3.77
CA LYS A 67 3.64 -18.60 2.87
C LYS A 67 4.55 -19.37 1.93
N ALA A 68 5.66 -18.75 1.51
CA ALA A 68 6.66 -19.40 0.67
C ALA A 68 7.42 -20.47 1.47
N ILE A 69 7.85 -20.19 2.71
CA ILE A 69 8.50 -21.16 3.60
C ILE A 69 7.60 -22.38 3.83
N GLU A 70 6.32 -22.16 4.13
CA GLU A 70 5.33 -23.23 4.38
C GLU A 70 5.14 -24.19 3.20
N ARG A 71 5.28 -23.68 1.96
CA ARG A 71 4.91 -24.42 0.74
C ARG A 71 6.11 -24.80 -0.12
N PHE A 72 7.32 -24.42 0.28
CA PHE A 72 8.51 -24.67 -0.51
C PHE A 72 8.88 -26.15 -0.49
N ASP A 73 8.98 -26.75 -1.66
CA ASP A 73 9.44 -28.12 -1.84
C ASP A 73 10.98 -28.15 -1.94
N VAL A 74 11.63 -28.55 -0.85
CA VAL A 74 13.09 -28.64 -0.74
C VAL A 74 13.71 -29.75 -1.58
N ASP A 75 12.93 -30.74 -2.00
CA ASP A 75 13.41 -31.89 -2.78
C ASP A 75 13.36 -31.61 -4.29
N ARG A 76 12.72 -30.50 -4.69
CA ARG A 76 12.64 -30.04 -6.08
C ARG A 76 13.97 -29.57 -6.68
N GLY A 77 14.99 -29.35 -5.86
CA GLY A 77 16.34 -28.98 -6.32
C GLY A 77 16.47 -27.54 -6.86
N LEU A 78 15.51 -26.66 -6.55
CA LEU A 78 15.55 -25.25 -6.91
C LEU A 78 15.99 -24.40 -5.72
N LYS A 79 16.52 -23.20 -5.98
CA LYS A 79 16.75 -22.19 -4.94
C LYS A 79 15.42 -21.71 -4.37
N PHE A 80 15.37 -21.42 -3.07
CA PHE A 80 14.17 -20.90 -2.43
C PHE A 80 13.70 -19.59 -3.06
N SER A 81 14.62 -18.69 -3.40
CA SER A 81 14.32 -17.40 -4.02
C SER A 81 13.57 -17.53 -5.35
N THR A 82 13.83 -18.58 -6.13
CA THR A 82 13.10 -18.88 -7.38
C THR A 82 11.61 -19.07 -7.13
N TYR A 83 11.25 -19.66 -6.00
CA TYR A 83 9.86 -19.86 -5.58
C TYR A 83 9.29 -18.66 -4.82
N ALA A 84 10.06 -18.09 -3.89
CA ALA A 84 9.56 -17.06 -2.98
C ALA A 84 9.32 -15.70 -3.66
N VAL A 85 10.20 -15.28 -4.58
CA VAL A 85 10.10 -13.97 -5.24
C VAL A 85 8.74 -13.75 -5.94
N PRO A 86 8.24 -14.64 -6.81
CA PRO A 86 6.94 -14.42 -7.46
C PRO A 86 5.77 -14.39 -6.47
N LEU A 87 5.83 -15.18 -5.38
CA LEU A 87 4.81 -15.18 -4.32
C LEU A 87 4.79 -13.85 -3.56
N ILE A 88 5.94 -13.39 -3.07
CA ILE A 88 6.10 -12.13 -2.34
C ILE A 88 5.65 -10.94 -3.21
N MET A 89 6.09 -10.90 -4.47
CA MET A 89 5.65 -9.87 -5.41
C MET A 89 4.14 -9.92 -5.67
N GLY A 90 3.54 -11.12 -5.69
CA GLY A 90 2.10 -11.31 -5.83
C GLY A 90 1.32 -10.72 -4.66
N GLU A 91 1.75 -10.99 -3.42
CA GLU A 91 1.14 -10.45 -2.21
C GLU A 91 1.21 -8.93 -2.17
N ILE A 92 2.39 -8.34 -2.46
CA ILE A 92 2.55 -6.89 -2.53
C ILE A 92 1.62 -6.29 -3.59
N ARG A 93 1.59 -6.83 -4.82
CA ARG A 93 0.72 -6.29 -5.88
C ARG A 93 -0.78 -6.41 -5.55
N ARG A 94 -1.16 -7.46 -4.83
CA ARG A 94 -2.55 -7.64 -4.37
C ARG A 94 -2.91 -6.56 -3.36
N HIS A 95 -2.09 -6.38 -2.32
CA HIS A 95 -2.27 -5.33 -1.34
C HIS A 95 -2.37 -3.94 -1.99
N LEU A 96 -1.46 -3.61 -2.91
CA LEU A 96 -1.50 -2.33 -3.62
C LEU A 96 -2.78 -2.10 -4.42
N ARG A 97 -3.37 -3.17 -4.97
CA ARG A 97 -4.63 -3.08 -5.71
C ARG A 97 -5.81 -2.83 -4.78
N ASP A 98 -5.82 -3.50 -3.63
CA ASP A 98 -6.88 -3.41 -2.65
C ASP A 98 -6.86 -2.04 -1.93
N ASP A 99 -5.67 -1.46 -1.74
CA ASP A 99 -5.47 -0.16 -1.08
C ASP A 99 -5.65 1.06 -2.01
N GLN A 100 -5.59 0.87 -3.34
CA GLN A 100 -5.64 1.97 -4.32
C GLN A 100 -6.86 2.90 -4.14
N PRO A 101 -8.12 2.40 -3.96
CA PRO A 101 -9.28 3.27 -3.78
C PRO A 101 -9.20 4.09 -2.49
N VAL A 102 -8.74 3.48 -1.41
CA VAL A 102 -8.56 4.15 -0.10
C VAL A 102 -7.52 5.26 -0.21
N ARG A 103 -6.42 5.00 -0.92
CA ARG A 103 -5.36 6.00 -1.14
C ARG A 103 -5.85 7.18 -1.96
N VAL A 104 -6.56 6.93 -3.07
CA VAL A 104 -7.13 8.02 -3.90
C VAL A 104 -8.07 8.89 -3.06
N ALA A 105 -8.96 8.28 -2.27
CA ALA A 105 -9.84 9.02 -1.37
C ALA A 105 -9.07 9.83 -0.29
N ARG A 106 -7.99 9.27 0.27
CA ARG A 106 -7.13 9.97 1.24
C ARG A 106 -6.42 11.17 0.59
N SER A 107 -5.80 10.98 -0.57
CA SER A 107 -5.12 12.06 -1.29
C SER A 107 -6.09 13.19 -1.69
N LEU A 108 -7.31 12.84 -2.13
CA LEU A 108 -8.35 13.83 -2.39
C LEU A 108 -8.77 14.59 -1.12
N ARG A 109 -8.88 13.91 0.02
CA ARG A 109 -9.14 14.56 1.32
C ARG A 109 -8.02 15.47 1.78
N GLU A 110 -6.76 15.03 1.69
CA GLU A 110 -5.59 15.84 2.02
C GLU A 110 -5.53 17.10 1.15
N LEU A 111 -5.81 16.95 -0.15
CA LEU A 111 -5.94 18.08 -1.06
C LEU A 111 -7.09 19.00 -0.62
N GLY A 112 -8.26 18.45 -0.27
CA GLY A 112 -9.41 19.23 0.22
C GLY A 112 -9.07 20.06 1.46
N LEU A 113 -8.33 19.49 2.42
CA LEU A 113 -7.86 20.23 3.60
C LEU A 113 -6.90 21.37 3.22
N LYS A 114 -6.00 21.14 2.26
CA LYS A 114 -5.09 22.16 1.75
C LYS A 114 -5.83 23.28 1.00
N VAL A 115 -6.87 22.92 0.26
CA VAL A 115 -7.77 23.88 -0.41
C VAL A 115 -8.47 24.76 0.63
N GLU A 116 -9.05 24.17 1.68
CA GLU A 116 -9.69 24.91 2.78
C GLU A 116 -8.73 25.86 3.49
N GLN A 117 -7.51 25.42 3.79
CA GLN A 117 -6.47 26.27 4.37
C GLN A 117 -6.12 27.45 3.46
N THR A 118 -5.97 27.18 2.16
CA THR A 118 -5.65 28.21 1.16
C THR A 118 -6.81 29.20 0.98
N ARG A 119 -8.06 28.71 0.98
CA ARG A 119 -9.27 29.55 0.96
C ARG A 119 -9.25 30.53 2.12
N ASN A 120 -9.00 30.06 3.35
CA ASN A 120 -8.98 30.91 4.53
C ASN A 120 -7.85 31.95 4.48
N GLN A 121 -6.67 31.59 3.97
CA GLN A 121 -5.56 32.52 3.78
C GLN A 121 -5.90 33.61 2.76
N LEU A 122 -6.47 33.25 1.61
CA LEU A 122 -6.88 34.21 0.59
C LEU A 122 -8.04 35.08 1.06
N ALA A 123 -8.99 34.53 1.82
CA ALA A 123 -10.12 35.28 2.35
C ALA A 123 -9.65 36.42 3.27
N GLN A 124 -8.66 36.15 4.13
CA GLN A 124 -8.04 37.17 4.97
C GLN A 124 -7.29 38.23 4.17
N GLN A 125 -6.63 37.86 3.07
CA GLN A 125 -5.88 38.79 2.22
C GLN A 125 -6.78 39.67 1.36
N LEU A 126 -7.87 39.12 0.84
CA LEU A 126 -8.79 39.81 -0.08
C LEU A 126 -9.90 40.57 0.64
N GLY A 127 -10.16 40.27 1.93
CA GLY A 127 -11.28 40.82 2.69
C GLY A 127 -12.66 40.34 2.19
N ARG A 128 -12.70 39.28 1.39
CA ARG A 128 -13.89 38.61 0.84
C ARG A 128 -13.58 37.15 0.61
N ASP A 129 -14.60 36.33 0.39
CA ASP A 129 -14.39 34.94 0.01
C ASP A 129 -13.70 34.85 -1.38
N PRO A 130 -12.64 34.03 -1.53
CA PRO A 130 -11.97 33.82 -2.80
C PRO A 130 -12.79 32.92 -3.72
N THR A 131 -12.68 33.15 -5.03
CA THR A 131 -13.28 32.30 -6.07
C THR A 131 -12.47 31.01 -6.24
N ALA A 132 -13.10 29.97 -6.81
CA ALA A 132 -12.41 28.71 -7.09
C ALA A 132 -11.21 28.90 -8.04
N GLN A 133 -11.30 29.85 -8.98
CA GLN A 133 -10.18 30.20 -9.88
C GLN A 133 -9.01 30.82 -9.11
N GLU A 134 -9.26 31.71 -8.15
CA GLU A 134 -8.18 32.33 -7.35
C GLU A 134 -7.45 31.30 -6.47
N ILE A 135 -8.18 30.30 -5.96
CA ILE A 135 -7.58 29.20 -5.20
C ILE A 135 -6.78 28.27 -6.13
N ALA A 136 -7.34 27.95 -7.30
CA ALA A 136 -6.68 27.17 -8.35
C ALA A 136 -5.35 27.80 -8.78
N ASP A 137 -5.35 29.10 -9.07
CA ASP A 137 -4.16 29.85 -9.47
C ASP A 137 -3.09 29.84 -8.36
N LYS A 138 -3.51 29.98 -7.10
CA LYS A 138 -2.61 29.95 -5.94
C LYS A 138 -1.97 28.57 -5.73
N LEU A 139 -2.72 27.50 -5.99
CA LEU A 139 -2.27 26.12 -5.82
C LEU A 139 -1.63 25.52 -7.08
N GLN A 140 -1.70 26.22 -8.22
CA GLN A 140 -1.27 25.74 -9.54
C GLN A 140 -1.99 24.44 -9.95
N LEU A 141 -3.30 24.42 -9.74
CA LEU A 141 -4.18 23.29 -10.05
C LEU A 141 -5.37 23.76 -10.89
N ASP A 142 -6.02 22.84 -11.58
CA ASP A 142 -7.25 23.14 -12.30
C ASP A 142 -8.44 23.32 -11.35
N VAL A 143 -9.40 24.18 -11.73
CA VAL A 143 -10.64 24.40 -10.98
C VAL A 143 -11.43 23.10 -10.74
N ALA A 144 -11.37 22.17 -11.68
CA ALA A 144 -11.97 20.84 -11.53
C ALA A 144 -11.39 20.07 -10.33
N ALA A 145 -10.06 20.08 -10.18
CA ALA A 145 -9.37 19.43 -9.06
C ALA A 145 -9.70 20.11 -7.72
N ILE A 146 -9.86 21.43 -7.70
CA ILE A 146 -10.32 22.17 -6.52
C ILE A 146 -11.73 21.72 -6.10
N THR A 147 -12.63 21.57 -7.08
CA THR A 147 -14.03 21.17 -6.84
C THR A 147 -14.10 19.74 -6.28
N GLU A 148 -13.41 18.80 -6.91
CA GLU A 148 -13.36 17.40 -6.48
C GLU A 148 -12.76 17.26 -5.07
N ALA A 149 -11.69 18.01 -4.78
CA ALA A 149 -11.06 18.04 -3.47
C ALA A 149 -11.99 18.58 -2.37
N LEU A 150 -12.74 19.66 -2.66
CA LEU A 150 -13.73 20.21 -1.73
C LEU A 150 -14.85 19.22 -1.43
N GLU A 151 -15.32 18.46 -2.41
CA GLU A 151 -16.32 17.41 -2.21
C GLU A 151 -15.81 16.29 -1.29
N ALA A 152 -14.53 15.92 -1.39
CA ALA A 152 -13.93 14.85 -0.59
C ALA A 152 -13.88 15.15 0.93
N VAL A 153 -13.80 16.42 1.31
CA VAL A 153 -13.80 16.88 2.72
C VAL A 153 -15.17 17.29 3.25
N ARG A 154 -16.21 17.31 2.40
CA ARG A 154 -17.57 17.56 2.89
C ARG A 154 -17.94 16.51 3.95
N PRO A 155 -18.45 16.92 5.11
CA PRO A 155 -18.95 15.96 6.08
C PRO A 155 -20.05 15.14 5.41
N LEU A 156 -19.95 13.80 5.54
CA LEU A 156 -21.02 12.90 5.12
C LEU A 156 -22.26 13.29 5.91
N THR A 157 -23.14 14.07 5.30
CA THR A 157 -24.45 14.31 5.89
C THR A 157 -25.17 12.97 5.78
N SER A 158 -25.38 12.34 6.94
CA SER A 158 -25.98 11.01 7.07
C SER A 158 -27.25 10.91 6.21
N LEU A 159 -27.32 9.91 5.35
CA LEU A 159 -28.52 9.55 4.55
C LEU A 159 -29.72 9.08 5.41
N ASN A 160 -29.65 9.22 6.74
CA ASN A 160 -30.74 8.96 7.69
C ASN A 160 -31.52 10.24 8.06
N GLN A 161 -31.77 11.12 7.10
CA GLN A 161 -32.86 12.08 7.26
C GLN A 161 -34.12 11.40 6.70
N PRO A 162 -35.07 10.96 7.55
CA PRO A 162 -36.34 10.48 7.02
C PRO A 162 -36.93 11.63 6.19
N LEU A 163 -37.27 11.32 4.94
CA LEU A 163 -38.09 12.20 4.12
C LEU A 163 -39.40 12.39 4.87
N GLU A 164 -39.52 13.48 5.64
CA GLU A 164 -40.82 13.98 6.03
C GLU A 164 -41.54 14.30 4.72
N THR A 165 -42.42 13.39 4.33
CA THR A 165 -43.36 13.62 3.25
C THR A 165 -44.34 14.69 3.76
N PRO A 166 -44.39 15.88 3.15
CA PRO A 166 -45.44 16.82 3.46
C PRO A 166 -46.63 16.40 2.59
N ASN A 167 -47.58 15.64 3.15
CA ASN A 167 -48.98 15.73 2.70
C ASN A 167 -49.95 14.94 3.56
N GLY A 168 -51.02 15.61 3.96
CA GLY A 168 -52.23 14.98 4.46
C GLY A 168 -53.04 15.94 5.32
N SER A 169 -53.99 16.62 4.68
CA SER A 169 -54.98 17.57 5.19
C SER A 169 -55.70 17.21 6.49
#